data_AF-A0A952EJG1-F1
#
_entry.id   AF-A0A952EJG1-F1
#
_cell.length_a   1.000
_cell.length_b   1.000
_cell.length_c   1.000
_cell.angle_alpha   90.00
_cell.angle_beta   90.00
_cell.angle_gamma   90.00
#
_symmetry.space_group_name_H-M   'P 1'
#
loop_
_entity.id
_entity.type
_entity.pdbx_description
1 polymer ?
#
loop_
_entity_poly.entity_id
_entity_poly.type
_entity_poly.pdbx_seq_one_letter_code
_entity_poly.pdbx_strand_id
1 'polypeptide(L)'
;MKNLKLGISALALTVASTVFAQTSNNPWLIGVGAHGVNHMAIANGGIGEKFNHFERLFNIGDYHITPPLSKLTVARHLTGPLVLDWQTSVGNVPNPRFNMGKEFMLMTGLGLQFKANTLWNEDSWFDPYLRVGASYLRHDYSGLTFPRPDAANENVMLAYDVNGTNPGKANHFAAPIGLGSNFWLTKNFGLGLQGDYVSTPFNDKSNVANFWQASASLLFRFGQRDRDKDGILDKDDLCPDTPGLPEFQGCPDTDGDGIPDKDDQCPDVAGPVENNGCPWPDTDGDGIIDRDDNCPNVPGPAENAGCPWPDTDGDGILDKDDACPTVPGLAQYNGCPKPIEVWGDEATKALENILFNFNKATLRPESKEKLDNAAQIIKDSQGRFQIIGHTDKKGSEAYNLKLSQRRAAAVVEALEARGVSPSSLKSMGVGEQDATVPESASDAERLKDRKVIVKPADAATWDAMQKRDY
;
A
#
# COMPACT_ATOMS: atom_id res chain seq x y z
N MET A 1 -54.72 31.38 -16.79
CA MET A 1 -54.14 30.75 -18.01
C MET A 1 -52.77 31.29 -18.40
N LYS A 2 -52.47 32.60 -18.31
CA LYS A 2 -51.10 33.13 -18.59
C LYS A 2 -50.02 32.57 -17.64
N ASN A 3 -50.34 32.40 -16.36
CA ASN A 3 -49.35 32.06 -15.33
C ASN A 3 -48.89 30.58 -15.37
N LEU A 4 -49.74 29.64 -15.81
CA LEU A 4 -49.39 28.22 -15.91
C LEU A 4 -48.51 27.92 -17.13
N LYS A 5 -48.81 28.57 -18.26
CA LYS A 5 -47.95 28.53 -19.46
C LYS A 5 -46.58 29.13 -19.16
N LEU A 6 -46.53 30.26 -18.45
CA LEU A 6 -45.27 30.85 -17.97
C LEU A 6 -44.50 29.91 -17.04
N GLY A 7 -45.18 29.20 -16.12
CA GLY A 7 -44.53 28.28 -15.18
C GLY A 7 -43.86 27.09 -15.88
N ILE A 8 -44.53 26.49 -16.87
CA ILE A 8 -43.97 25.38 -17.67
C ILE A 8 -42.84 25.88 -18.57
N SER A 9 -42.98 27.05 -19.20
CA SER A 9 -41.92 27.68 -19.99
C SER A 9 -40.69 28.01 -19.15
N ALA A 10 -40.88 28.55 -17.94
CA ALA A 10 -39.79 28.91 -17.03
C ALA A 10 -39.06 27.66 -16.51
N LEU A 11 -39.78 26.60 -16.16
CA LEU A 11 -39.19 25.33 -15.73
C LEU A 11 -38.45 24.63 -16.88
N ALA A 12 -38.96 24.70 -18.11
CA ALA A 12 -38.32 24.12 -19.29
C ALA A 12 -37.03 24.88 -19.68
N LEU A 13 -36.99 26.21 -19.53
CA LEU A 13 -35.80 27.02 -19.85
C LEU A 13 -34.70 26.94 -18.78
N THR A 14 -35.03 26.84 -17.50
CA THR A 14 -34.01 26.77 -16.43
C THR A 14 -33.34 25.39 -16.33
N VAL A 15 -34.00 24.33 -16.78
CA VAL A 15 -33.42 22.97 -16.82
C VAL A 15 -32.48 22.79 -18.03
N ALA A 16 -32.64 23.56 -19.10
CA ALA A 16 -31.86 23.42 -20.32
C ALA A 16 -30.39 23.87 -20.21
N SER A 17 -30.02 24.61 -19.15
CA SER A 17 -28.68 25.19 -18.99
C SER A 17 -27.60 24.24 -18.44
N THR A 18 -27.96 23.01 -18.01
CA THR A 18 -26.99 22.04 -17.48
C THR A 18 -27.44 20.60 -17.77
N VAL A 19 -27.11 20.05 -18.94
CA VAL A 19 -27.67 18.75 -19.39
C VAL A 19 -26.56 17.82 -19.91
N PHE A 20 -26.20 16.77 -19.13
CA PHE A 20 -25.21 15.66 -19.40
C PHE A 20 -25.85 14.22 -19.33
N ALA A 21 -25.34 13.22 -20.04
CA ALA A 21 -26.05 12.21 -20.89
C ALA A 21 -26.77 10.90 -20.38
N GLN A 22 -28.11 10.65 -20.51
CA GLN A 22 -28.79 9.34 -20.19
C GLN A 22 -28.11 8.06 -20.71
N THR A 23 -27.58 7.31 -19.74
CA THR A 23 -27.28 5.87 -19.69
C THR A 23 -27.56 5.44 -18.24
N SER A 24 -27.15 4.25 -17.80
CA SER A 24 -27.04 3.91 -16.36
C SER A 24 -26.38 5.02 -15.50
N ASN A 25 -25.58 5.88 -16.13
CA ASN A 25 -24.85 7.00 -15.51
C ASN A 25 -25.60 8.33 -15.48
N ASN A 26 -26.83 8.42 -16.01
CA ASN A 26 -27.65 9.65 -15.99
C ASN A 26 -29.12 9.28 -15.80
N PRO A 27 -29.65 9.18 -14.57
CA PRO A 27 -30.92 8.51 -14.34
C PRO A 27 -32.15 9.32 -14.75
N TRP A 28 -32.06 10.64 -14.96
CA TRP A 28 -33.23 11.49 -15.15
C TRP A 28 -33.43 11.96 -16.60
N LEU A 29 -34.69 12.07 -17.02
CA LEU A 29 -35.10 12.64 -18.30
C LEU A 29 -36.27 13.59 -18.09
N ILE A 30 -36.20 14.75 -18.72
CA ILE A 30 -37.30 15.71 -18.85
C ILE A 30 -37.62 15.86 -20.33
N GLY A 31 -38.88 15.65 -20.67
CA GLY A 31 -39.43 15.81 -22.01
C GLY A 31 -40.45 16.93 -22.04
N VAL A 32 -40.34 17.86 -22.98
CA VAL A 32 -41.32 18.95 -23.16
C VAL A 32 -41.77 18.95 -24.60
N GLY A 33 -43.08 18.96 -24.82
CA GLY A 33 -43.62 18.68 -26.14
C GLY A 33 -45.03 19.19 -26.42
N ALA A 34 -45.56 18.68 -27.51
CA ALA A 34 -46.95 18.84 -27.93
C ALA A 34 -47.65 17.48 -27.89
N HIS A 35 -48.95 17.49 -27.61
CA HIS A 35 -49.82 16.33 -27.78
C HIS A 35 -50.92 16.63 -28.79
N GLY A 36 -51.33 15.60 -29.51
CA GLY A 36 -52.50 15.59 -30.39
C GLY A 36 -53.45 14.48 -29.95
N VAL A 37 -54.75 14.77 -30.01
CA VAL A 37 -55.79 13.80 -29.64
C VAL A 37 -56.68 13.50 -30.83
N ASN A 38 -56.94 12.22 -31.08
CA ASN A 38 -57.84 11.72 -32.11
C ASN A 38 -58.96 10.90 -31.46
N HIS A 39 -60.18 11.44 -31.51
CA HIS A 39 -61.41 10.80 -31.02
C HIS A 39 -62.15 10.00 -32.11
N MET A 40 -61.72 10.10 -33.39
CA MET A 40 -62.42 9.53 -34.54
C MET A 40 -61.90 8.14 -34.94
N ALA A 41 -60.69 7.78 -34.52
CA ALA A 41 -60.05 6.50 -34.78
C ALA A 41 -60.39 5.43 -33.71
N ILE A 42 -61.63 5.42 -33.21
CA ILE A 42 -62.11 4.49 -32.17
C ILE A 42 -63.18 3.59 -32.76
N ALA A 43 -62.99 2.27 -32.66
CA ALA A 43 -64.02 1.30 -33.05
C ALA A 43 -64.85 0.80 -31.86
N ASN A 44 -66.11 0.48 -32.11
CA ASN A 44 -66.99 -0.23 -31.18
C ASN A 44 -66.76 -1.75 -31.30
N GLY A 45 -66.06 -2.36 -30.32
CA GLY A 45 -65.87 -3.82 -30.29
C GLY A 45 -64.69 -4.31 -29.44
N GLY A 46 -64.44 -5.63 -29.47
CA GLY A 46 -63.29 -6.26 -28.82
C GLY A 46 -61.95 -5.85 -29.46
N ILE A 47 -60.82 -6.36 -28.94
CA ILE A 47 -59.46 -5.95 -29.38
C ILE A 47 -59.25 -6.10 -30.90
N GLY A 48 -59.88 -7.09 -31.55
CA GLY A 48 -59.80 -7.27 -33.02
C GLY A 48 -60.50 -6.17 -33.83
N GLU A 49 -61.58 -5.59 -33.31
CA GLU A 49 -62.34 -4.53 -33.97
C GLU A 49 -61.69 -3.15 -33.79
N LYS A 50 -60.84 -2.97 -32.76
CA LYS A 50 -60.14 -1.72 -32.46
C LYS A 50 -59.21 -1.24 -33.59
N PHE A 51 -58.87 -2.13 -34.53
CA PHE A 51 -58.07 -1.82 -35.72
C PHE A 51 -58.91 -1.63 -37.00
N ASN A 52 -60.25 -1.74 -36.94
CA ASN A 52 -61.11 -1.55 -38.12
C ASN A 52 -61.16 -0.10 -38.62
N HIS A 53 -60.65 0.85 -37.83
CA HIS A 53 -60.43 2.25 -38.24
C HIS A 53 -58.95 2.62 -38.30
N PHE A 54 -58.06 1.67 -38.60
CA PHE A 54 -56.61 1.89 -38.66
C PHE A 54 -56.21 3.01 -39.63
N GLU A 55 -56.92 3.19 -40.74
CA GLU A 55 -56.66 4.30 -41.67
C GLU A 55 -56.84 5.69 -41.04
N ARG A 56 -57.84 5.83 -40.15
CA ARG A 56 -58.08 7.08 -39.40
C ARG A 56 -57.03 7.33 -38.32
N LEU A 57 -56.29 6.31 -37.89
CA LEU A 57 -55.21 6.46 -36.91
C LEU A 57 -54.03 7.26 -37.46
N PHE A 58 -53.75 7.13 -38.76
CA PHE A 58 -52.65 7.83 -39.44
C PHE A 58 -53.11 9.11 -40.18
N ASN A 59 -54.41 9.36 -40.21
CA ASN A 59 -54.94 10.60 -40.76
C ASN A 59 -54.68 11.78 -39.80
N ILE A 60 -53.69 12.61 -40.12
CA ILE A 60 -53.32 13.78 -39.31
C ILE A 60 -54.49 14.77 -39.16
N GLY A 61 -55.40 14.83 -40.14
CA GLY A 61 -56.59 15.70 -40.08
C GLY A 61 -57.54 15.38 -38.93
N ASP A 62 -57.52 14.14 -38.43
CA ASP A 62 -58.35 13.70 -37.31
C ASP A 62 -57.73 14.00 -35.94
N TYR A 63 -56.47 14.48 -35.90
CA TYR A 63 -55.81 14.89 -34.67
C TYR A 63 -56.01 16.37 -34.38
N HIS A 64 -56.54 16.66 -33.19
CA HIS A 64 -56.47 18.00 -32.64
C HIS A 64 -55.13 18.21 -31.93
N ILE A 65 -54.20 18.90 -32.61
CA ILE A 65 -52.88 19.21 -32.06
C ILE A 65 -52.97 20.43 -31.14
N THR A 66 -52.67 20.22 -29.86
CA THR A 66 -52.50 21.33 -28.92
C THR A 66 -51.09 21.89 -29.07
N PRO A 67 -50.90 23.22 -29.20
CA PRO A 67 -49.58 23.84 -29.40
C PRO A 67 -48.49 23.41 -28.40
N PRO A 68 -47.21 23.69 -28.71
CA PRO A 68 -46.07 23.30 -27.87
C PRO A 68 -46.21 23.73 -26.40
N LEU A 69 -45.58 22.98 -25.49
CA LEU A 69 -45.71 23.06 -24.02
C LEU A 69 -47.03 22.50 -23.48
N SER A 70 -47.70 21.65 -24.26
CA SER A 70 -48.92 20.96 -23.85
C SER A 70 -48.67 19.55 -23.33
N LYS A 71 -47.42 19.05 -23.41
CA LYS A 71 -46.99 17.79 -22.80
C LYS A 71 -45.70 17.99 -22.00
N LEU A 72 -45.65 17.41 -20.80
CA LEU A 72 -44.46 17.32 -19.96
C LEU A 72 -44.28 15.87 -19.52
N THR A 73 -43.06 15.37 -19.63
CA THR A 73 -42.63 14.05 -19.21
C THR A 73 -41.47 14.20 -18.25
N VAL A 74 -41.52 13.53 -17.11
CA VAL A 74 -40.37 13.35 -16.21
C VAL A 74 -40.19 11.85 -16.04
N ALA A 75 -39.03 11.34 -16.39
CA ALA A 75 -38.74 9.91 -16.30
C ALA A 75 -37.46 9.66 -15.53
N ARG A 76 -37.42 8.53 -14.81
CA ARG A 76 -36.26 8.04 -14.09
C ARG A 76 -35.97 6.61 -14.47
N HIS A 77 -34.75 6.36 -14.92
CA HIS A 77 -34.23 5.01 -15.12
C HIS A 77 -34.15 4.27 -13.77
N LEU A 78 -34.73 3.08 -13.69
CA LEU A 78 -34.71 2.27 -12.47
C LEU A 78 -33.61 1.20 -12.57
N THR A 79 -33.85 0.16 -13.34
CA THR A 79 -32.94 -0.98 -13.50
C THR A 79 -33.24 -1.73 -14.80
N GLY A 80 -32.20 -2.19 -15.49
CA GLY A 80 -32.33 -2.87 -16.78
C GLY A 80 -33.24 -2.10 -17.77
N PRO A 81 -34.24 -2.72 -18.39
CA PRO A 81 -35.13 -2.03 -19.35
C PRO A 81 -36.21 -1.15 -18.69
N LEU A 82 -36.27 -1.07 -17.36
CA LEU A 82 -37.38 -0.45 -16.63
C LEU A 82 -37.13 1.03 -16.36
N VAL A 83 -38.09 1.85 -16.79
CA VAL A 83 -38.13 3.29 -16.54
C VAL A 83 -39.47 3.68 -15.94
N LEU A 84 -39.43 4.40 -14.83
CA LEU A 84 -40.61 5.02 -14.24
C LEU A 84 -40.80 6.40 -14.83
N ASP A 85 -41.99 6.71 -15.31
CA ASP A 85 -42.32 8.04 -15.81
C ASP A 85 -43.53 8.65 -15.10
N TRP A 86 -43.54 9.98 -15.08
CA TRP A 86 -44.70 10.80 -14.86
C TRP A 86 -44.94 11.62 -16.12
N GLN A 87 -46.15 11.55 -16.67
CA GLN A 87 -46.54 12.31 -17.85
C GLN A 87 -47.76 13.18 -17.55
N THR A 88 -47.78 14.38 -18.12
CA THR A 88 -48.93 15.27 -18.11
C THR A 88 -49.19 15.88 -19.48
N SER A 89 -50.45 15.86 -19.91
CA SER A 89 -50.98 16.50 -21.11
C SER A 89 -52.05 17.51 -20.72
N VAL A 90 -51.95 18.74 -21.22
CA VAL A 90 -52.89 19.82 -20.90
C VAL A 90 -53.25 20.65 -22.13
N GLY A 91 -54.54 20.86 -22.36
CA GLY A 91 -55.02 21.59 -23.54
C GLY A 91 -56.51 21.82 -23.55
N ASN A 92 -57.00 22.57 -24.53
CA ASN A 92 -58.43 22.65 -24.82
C ASN A 92 -58.69 21.81 -26.06
N VAL A 93 -59.34 20.66 -25.89
CA VAL A 93 -59.47 19.62 -26.90
C VAL A 93 -60.95 19.41 -27.25
N PRO A 94 -61.33 19.52 -28.53
CA PRO A 94 -62.67 19.19 -28.98
C PRO A 94 -62.86 17.68 -29.09
N ASN A 95 -64.11 17.23 -29.03
CA ASN A 95 -64.45 15.85 -29.31
C ASN A 95 -65.42 15.80 -30.51
N PRO A 96 -64.89 15.71 -31.75
CA PRO A 96 -65.72 15.69 -32.96
C PRO A 96 -66.61 14.45 -33.06
N ARG A 97 -66.22 13.32 -32.45
CA ARG A 97 -67.04 12.09 -32.35
C ARG A 97 -68.43 12.39 -31.80
N PHE A 98 -68.49 13.35 -30.88
CA PHE A 98 -69.66 13.79 -30.16
C PHE A 98 -69.97 15.27 -30.37
N ASN A 99 -69.56 15.86 -31.51
CA ASN A 99 -69.81 17.27 -31.84
C ASN A 99 -69.58 18.24 -30.66
N MET A 100 -68.59 17.93 -29.82
CA MET A 100 -68.29 18.66 -28.60
C MET A 100 -67.25 19.72 -28.93
N GLY A 101 -67.52 20.96 -28.52
CA GLY A 101 -66.58 22.07 -28.64
C GLY A 101 -65.29 21.84 -27.86
N LYS A 102 -64.39 22.82 -27.92
CA LYS A 102 -63.11 22.74 -27.20
C LYS A 102 -63.33 22.80 -25.69
N GLU A 103 -63.13 21.68 -25.02
CA GLU A 103 -63.21 21.58 -23.56
C GLU A 103 -61.82 21.42 -22.93
N PHE A 104 -61.68 21.87 -21.69
CA PHE A 104 -60.41 21.70 -20.97
C PHE A 104 -60.13 20.21 -20.74
N MET A 105 -58.93 19.79 -21.16
CA MET A 105 -58.41 18.45 -20.99
C MET A 105 -57.13 18.51 -20.13
N LEU A 106 -57.10 17.71 -19.06
CA LEU A 106 -55.91 17.43 -18.27
C LEU A 106 -55.78 15.92 -18.13
N MET A 107 -54.68 15.35 -18.58
CA MET A 107 -54.34 13.96 -18.30
C MET A 107 -53.00 13.93 -17.58
N THR A 108 -52.94 13.43 -16.36
CA THR A 108 -51.69 13.33 -15.60
C THR A 108 -51.61 12.01 -14.85
N GLY A 109 -50.45 11.36 -14.88
CA GLY A 109 -50.33 10.02 -14.33
C GLY A 109 -48.91 9.47 -14.35
N LEU A 110 -48.76 8.32 -13.70
CA LEU A 110 -47.54 7.54 -13.72
C LEU A 110 -47.56 6.52 -14.86
N GLY A 111 -46.40 6.18 -15.37
CA GLY A 111 -46.18 5.17 -16.39
C GLY A 111 -44.97 4.31 -16.08
N LEU A 112 -45.02 3.07 -16.55
CA LEU A 112 -43.87 2.20 -16.67
C LEU A 112 -43.54 2.07 -18.14
N GLN A 113 -42.29 2.40 -18.47
CA GLN A 113 -41.69 2.19 -19.77
C GLN A 113 -40.79 0.96 -19.71
N PHE A 114 -40.94 0.11 -20.71
CA PHE A 114 -40.09 -1.05 -20.96
C PHE A 114 -39.30 -0.74 -22.23
N LYS A 115 -38.04 -0.35 -22.05
CA LYS A 115 -37.13 -0.07 -23.16
C LYS A 115 -36.70 -1.39 -23.79
N ALA A 116 -36.68 -1.42 -25.12
CA ALA A 116 -36.10 -2.53 -25.88
C ALA A 116 -34.60 -2.30 -26.13
N ASN A 117 -33.97 -1.40 -25.36
CA ASN A 117 -32.54 -1.09 -25.42
C ASN A 117 -31.65 -2.29 -25.10
N THR A 118 -32.17 -3.32 -24.43
CA THR A 118 -31.48 -4.60 -24.19
C THR A 118 -31.20 -5.42 -25.46
N LEU A 119 -31.76 -5.02 -26.61
CA LEU A 119 -31.50 -5.64 -27.93
C LEU A 119 -30.33 -4.95 -28.68
N TRP A 120 -29.80 -3.82 -28.17
CA TRP A 120 -28.71 -3.03 -28.75
C TRP A 120 -27.84 -2.41 -27.64
N ASN A 121 -26.91 -1.51 -27.96
CA ASN A 121 -26.14 -0.77 -26.95
C ASN A 121 -27.02 0.30 -26.25
N GLU A 122 -26.88 0.49 -24.94
CA GLU A 122 -27.63 1.50 -24.16
C GLU A 122 -27.39 2.95 -24.62
N ASP A 123 -26.24 3.20 -25.28
CA ASP A 123 -25.87 4.47 -25.90
C ASP A 123 -26.40 4.64 -27.35
N SER A 124 -27.31 3.77 -27.79
CA SER A 124 -27.89 3.84 -29.13
C SER A 124 -28.62 5.18 -29.39
N TRP A 125 -28.51 5.67 -30.63
CA TRP A 125 -29.25 6.85 -31.11
C TRP A 125 -30.76 6.59 -31.24
N PHE A 126 -31.19 5.32 -31.26
CA PHE A 126 -32.57 4.89 -31.37
C PHE A 126 -32.95 4.03 -30.15
N ASP A 127 -33.94 4.48 -29.38
CA ASP A 127 -34.35 3.91 -28.09
C ASP A 127 -35.89 3.69 -28.05
N PRO A 128 -36.37 2.58 -28.62
CA PRO A 128 -37.79 2.22 -28.63
C PRO A 128 -38.24 1.66 -27.28
N TYR A 129 -39.48 1.96 -26.90
CA TYR A 129 -40.08 1.50 -25.65
C TYR A 129 -41.58 1.21 -25.77
N LEU A 130 -42.04 0.26 -24.96
CA LEU A 130 -43.46 0.06 -24.66
C LEU A 130 -43.80 0.87 -23.39
N ARG A 131 -44.99 1.46 -23.33
CA ARG A 131 -45.47 2.18 -22.16
C ARG A 131 -46.83 1.66 -21.71
N VAL A 132 -46.98 1.47 -20.40
CA VAL A 132 -48.28 1.27 -19.74
C VAL A 132 -48.39 2.29 -18.61
N GLY A 133 -49.51 3.01 -18.54
CA GLY A 133 -49.70 4.02 -17.52
C GLY A 133 -51.06 3.96 -16.82
N ALA A 134 -51.12 4.70 -15.71
CA ALA A 134 -52.29 4.93 -14.90
C ALA A 134 -52.39 6.44 -14.66
N SER A 135 -53.44 7.04 -15.21
CA SER A 135 -53.61 8.49 -15.28
C SER A 135 -54.96 8.93 -14.76
N TYR A 136 -54.98 10.09 -14.12
CA TYR A 136 -56.18 10.88 -13.96
C TYR A 136 -56.43 11.65 -15.25
N LEU A 137 -57.64 11.53 -15.80
CA LEU A 137 -58.09 12.27 -16.98
C LEU A 137 -59.28 13.15 -16.57
N ARG A 138 -59.18 14.44 -16.83
CA ARG A 138 -60.32 15.37 -16.79
C ARG A 138 -60.61 15.84 -18.20
N HIS A 139 -61.82 15.58 -18.68
CA HIS A 139 -62.38 16.12 -19.92
C HIS A 139 -63.90 16.11 -19.76
N ASP A 140 -64.54 17.27 -19.93
CA ASP A 140 -65.92 17.46 -19.45
C ASP A 140 -66.98 16.94 -20.44
N TYR A 141 -67.55 15.77 -20.13
CA TYR A 141 -68.68 15.20 -20.87
C TYR A 141 -70.05 15.47 -20.21
N SER A 142 -70.12 16.22 -19.10
CA SER A 142 -71.37 16.39 -18.33
C SER A 142 -72.47 17.15 -19.06
N GLY A 143 -72.11 17.98 -20.03
CA GLY A 143 -73.07 18.65 -20.92
C GLY A 143 -73.70 17.75 -21.98
N LEU A 144 -73.33 16.47 -22.05
CA LEU A 144 -73.84 15.54 -23.06
C LEU A 144 -75.02 14.72 -22.52
N THR A 145 -76.08 14.64 -23.32
CA THR A 145 -77.22 13.75 -23.11
C THR A 145 -77.16 12.56 -24.08
N PHE A 146 -77.56 11.38 -23.60
CA PHE A 146 -77.65 10.15 -24.37
C PHE A 146 -79.13 9.72 -24.45
N PRO A 147 -79.61 9.11 -25.54
CA PRO A 147 -78.87 8.62 -26.71
C PRO A 147 -78.41 9.73 -27.66
N ARG A 148 -77.24 9.55 -28.31
CA ARG A 148 -76.68 10.53 -29.25
C ARG A 148 -75.89 9.89 -30.40
N PRO A 149 -75.76 10.56 -31.56
CA PRO A 149 -74.94 10.06 -32.66
C PRO A 149 -73.46 9.95 -32.28
N ASP A 150 -72.82 8.85 -32.69
CA ASP A 150 -71.38 8.63 -32.68
C ASP A 150 -70.85 8.73 -34.10
N ALA A 151 -70.22 9.86 -34.40
CA ALA A 151 -69.69 10.15 -35.74
C ALA A 151 -68.48 9.27 -36.11
N ALA A 152 -67.86 8.57 -35.16
CA ALA A 152 -66.75 7.66 -35.46
C ALA A 152 -67.25 6.32 -36.01
N ASN A 153 -68.37 5.80 -35.48
CA ASN A 153 -68.86 4.43 -35.73
C ASN A 153 -70.20 4.36 -36.47
N GLU A 154 -70.73 5.50 -36.96
CA GLU A 154 -72.02 5.58 -37.69
C GLU A 154 -73.21 4.96 -36.93
N ASN A 155 -73.12 4.92 -35.59
CA ASN A 155 -74.09 4.30 -34.71
C ASN A 155 -74.61 5.29 -33.67
N VAL A 156 -75.75 4.99 -33.04
CA VAL A 156 -76.26 5.78 -31.92
C VAL A 156 -75.73 5.19 -30.61
N MET A 157 -74.99 5.99 -29.85
CA MET A 157 -74.55 5.62 -28.51
C MET A 157 -75.73 5.83 -27.55
N LEU A 158 -76.25 4.72 -27.01
CA LEU A 158 -77.47 4.73 -26.22
C LEU A 158 -77.26 5.07 -24.74
N ALA A 159 -76.05 4.90 -24.22
CA ALA A 159 -75.74 5.16 -22.82
C ALA A 159 -74.26 5.53 -22.58
N TYR A 160 -74.03 6.33 -21.53
CA TYR A 160 -72.68 6.67 -21.05
C TYR A 160 -72.06 5.55 -20.19
N ASP A 161 -72.90 4.80 -19.48
CA ASP A 161 -72.51 3.61 -18.71
C ASP A 161 -73.53 2.47 -18.93
N VAL A 162 -73.25 1.28 -18.38
CA VAL A 162 -74.13 0.10 -18.53
C VAL A 162 -75.51 0.23 -17.88
N ASN A 163 -75.69 1.19 -16.97
CA ASN A 163 -76.94 1.35 -16.24
C ASN A 163 -77.86 2.36 -16.92
N GLY A 164 -77.37 3.13 -17.91
CA GLY A 164 -78.19 4.04 -18.72
C GLY A 164 -78.72 5.25 -17.97
N THR A 165 -78.32 5.46 -16.72
CA THR A 165 -78.91 6.43 -15.80
C THR A 165 -78.01 7.62 -15.45
N ASN A 166 -76.75 7.66 -15.89
CA ASN A 166 -75.84 8.74 -15.53
C ASN A 166 -75.62 9.73 -16.68
N PRO A 167 -75.73 11.06 -16.43
CA PRO A 167 -75.21 12.07 -17.34
C PRO A 167 -73.69 11.89 -17.49
N GLY A 168 -73.09 12.44 -18.55
CA GLY A 168 -71.65 12.33 -18.75
C GLY A 168 -70.85 12.85 -17.56
N LYS A 169 -69.60 12.40 -17.44
CA LYS A 169 -68.70 12.76 -16.33
C LYS A 169 -67.57 13.65 -16.80
N ALA A 170 -67.04 14.45 -15.89
CA ALA A 170 -65.90 15.31 -16.16
C ALA A 170 -64.54 14.68 -15.85
N ASN A 171 -64.50 13.65 -14.99
CA ASN A 171 -63.26 13.06 -14.53
C ASN A 171 -63.30 11.53 -14.66
N HIS A 172 -62.17 10.96 -15.05
CA HIS A 172 -61.99 9.58 -15.45
C HIS A 172 -60.67 9.05 -14.91
N PHE A 173 -60.63 7.75 -14.65
CA PHE A 173 -59.37 7.03 -14.62
C PHE A 173 -59.04 6.57 -16.03
N ALA A 174 -57.86 6.93 -16.52
CA ALA A 174 -57.36 6.57 -17.83
C ALA A 174 -56.18 5.59 -17.71
N ALA A 175 -56.22 4.51 -18.48
CA ALA A 175 -55.14 3.57 -18.66
C ALA A 175 -54.57 3.73 -20.08
N PRO A 176 -53.56 4.60 -20.28
CA PRO A 176 -52.82 4.68 -21.53
C PRO A 176 -51.93 3.45 -21.72
N ILE A 177 -52.04 2.82 -22.89
CA ILE A 177 -51.09 1.81 -23.36
C ILE A 177 -50.56 2.27 -24.71
N GLY A 178 -49.25 2.28 -24.86
CA GLY A 178 -48.63 2.92 -26.00
C GLY A 178 -47.25 2.39 -26.32
N LEU A 179 -46.75 2.84 -27.44
CA LEU A 179 -45.39 2.62 -27.89
C LEU A 179 -44.77 3.96 -28.24
N GLY A 180 -43.47 4.08 -27.99
CA GLY A 180 -42.74 5.28 -28.30
C GLY A 180 -41.30 4.97 -28.68
N SER A 181 -40.63 6.00 -29.18
CA SER A 181 -39.22 5.94 -29.49
C SER A 181 -38.56 7.28 -29.22
N ASN A 182 -37.40 7.21 -28.59
CA ASN A 182 -36.51 8.35 -28.43
C ASN A 182 -35.41 8.28 -29.51
N PHE A 183 -35.13 9.41 -30.13
CA PHE A 183 -34.08 9.60 -31.13
C PHE A 183 -33.05 10.58 -30.56
N TRP A 184 -31.89 10.07 -30.14
CA TRP A 184 -30.85 10.86 -29.53
C TRP A 184 -29.96 11.50 -30.60
N LEU A 185 -30.00 12.84 -30.67
CA LEU A 185 -29.21 13.65 -31.61
C LEU A 185 -27.82 13.96 -31.04
N THR A 186 -27.75 14.11 -29.72
CA THR A 186 -26.50 14.19 -28.98
C THR A 186 -26.56 13.23 -27.82
N LYS A 187 -25.45 13.15 -27.09
CA LYS A 187 -25.44 12.53 -25.77
C LYS A 187 -26.44 13.16 -24.81
N ASN A 188 -27.15 14.25 -25.10
CA ASN A 188 -27.97 14.94 -24.12
C ASN A 188 -29.33 15.45 -24.54
N PHE A 189 -29.52 15.45 -25.84
CA PHE A 189 -30.65 16.04 -26.48
C PHE A 189 -31.21 15.04 -27.47
N GLY A 190 -32.52 14.88 -27.45
CA GLY A 190 -33.21 13.96 -28.33
C GLY A 190 -34.63 14.40 -28.65
N LEU A 191 -35.24 13.65 -29.56
CA LEU A 191 -36.62 13.81 -29.98
C LEU A 191 -37.39 12.56 -29.55
N GLY A 192 -38.50 12.74 -28.86
CA GLY A 192 -39.39 11.66 -28.45
C GLY A 192 -40.66 11.66 -29.28
N LEU A 193 -41.00 10.52 -29.86
CA LEU A 193 -42.30 10.27 -30.48
C LEU A 193 -43.01 9.18 -29.67
N GLN A 194 -44.28 9.39 -29.32
CA GLN A 194 -45.06 8.43 -28.55
C GLN A 194 -46.51 8.44 -29.02
N GLY A 195 -47.05 7.24 -29.25
CA GLY A 195 -48.46 7.00 -29.54
C GLY A 195 -49.09 6.13 -28.46
N ASP A 196 -50.17 6.61 -27.86
CA ASP A 196 -50.92 5.90 -26.82
C ASP A 196 -52.37 5.67 -27.26
N TYR A 197 -52.89 4.48 -27.01
CA TYR A 197 -54.33 4.26 -26.91
C TYR A 197 -54.75 4.51 -25.46
N VAL A 198 -55.58 5.53 -25.25
CA VAL A 198 -56.09 5.89 -23.94
C VAL A 198 -57.45 5.25 -23.73
N SER A 199 -57.53 4.35 -22.76
CA SER A 199 -58.76 3.66 -22.37
C SER A 199 -59.24 4.11 -20.99
N THR A 200 -60.55 4.05 -20.74
CA THR A 200 -61.17 4.37 -19.44
C THR A 200 -61.85 3.13 -18.83
N PRO A 201 -61.08 2.16 -18.30
CA PRO A 201 -61.59 0.81 -18.00
C PRO A 201 -62.41 0.69 -16.71
N PHE A 202 -62.28 1.60 -15.74
CA PHE A 202 -62.93 1.50 -14.43
C PHE A 202 -64.13 2.45 -14.35
N ASN A 203 -65.29 1.94 -13.90
CA ASN A 203 -66.58 2.64 -13.73
C ASN A 203 -67.29 3.16 -14.99
N ASP A 204 -66.60 3.27 -16.12
CA ASP A 204 -67.17 3.66 -17.41
C ASP A 204 -67.08 2.46 -18.36
N LYS A 205 -68.08 1.58 -18.35
CA LYS A 205 -68.15 0.43 -19.28
C LYS A 205 -68.43 0.85 -20.74
N SER A 206 -68.20 2.12 -21.09
CA SER A 206 -68.33 2.68 -22.43
C SER A 206 -66.98 3.19 -22.93
N ASN A 207 -66.82 3.30 -24.25
CA ASN A 207 -65.61 3.86 -24.87
C ASN A 207 -65.74 5.37 -25.12
N VAL A 208 -66.67 6.07 -24.46
CA VAL A 208 -67.00 7.48 -24.75
C VAL A 208 -65.80 8.40 -24.54
N ALA A 209 -65.03 8.18 -23.47
CA ALA A 209 -63.84 8.98 -23.14
C ALA A 209 -62.53 8.36 -23.65
N ASN A 210 -62.59 7.31 -24.47
CA ASN A 210 -61.39 6.74 -25.09
C ASN A 210 -60.91 7.65 -26.23
N PHE A 211 -59.62 7.60 -26.53
CA PHE A 211 -59.02 8.31 -27.67
C PHE A 211 -57.63 7.78 -27.97
N TRP A 212 -57.12 8.12 -29.16
CA TRP A 212 -55.70 7.99 -29.47
C TRP A 212 -54.97 9.30 -29.16
N GLN A 213 -53.82 9.21 -28.51
CA GLN A 213 -52.94 10.34 -28.26
C GLN A 213 -51.63 10.14 -29.00
N ALA A 214 -51.25 11.10 -29.82
CA ALA A 214 -49.91 11.19 -30.39
C ALA A 214 -49.15 12.33 -29.71
N SER A 215 -47.84 12.20 -29.58
CA SER A 215 -47.02 13.27 -29.01
C SER A 215 -45.62 13.32 -29.59
N ALA A 216 -45.09 14.53 -29.64
CA ALA A 216 -43.72 14.82 -30.04
C ALA A 216 -43.09 15.73 -28.97
N SER A 217 -41.92 15.34 -28.45
CA SER A 217 -41.24 16.02 -27.35
C SER A 217 -39.77 16.26 -27.64
N LEU A 218 -39.24 17.38 -27.15
CA LEU A 218 -37.81 17.59 -26.98
C LEU A 218 -37.40 16.95 -25.66
N LEU A 219 -36.35 16.14 -25.67
CA LEU A 219 -35.89 15.34 -24.53
C LEU A 219 -34.54 15.84 -24.05
N PHE A 220 -34.42 15.99 -22.73
CA PHE A 220 -33.22 16.37 -22.02
C PHE A 220 -32.93 15.31 -20.97
N ARG A 221 -31.72 14.75 -20.98
CA ARG A 221 -31.27 13.70 -20.05
C ARG A 221 -30.19 14.24 -19.11
N PHE A 222 -30.18 13.86 -17.81
CA PHE A 222 -29.26 14.39 -16.78
C PHE A 222 -29.03 13.47 -15.55
N GLY A 223 -27.95 13.75 -14.82
CA GLY A 223 -27.60 13.22 -13.49
C GLY A 223 -26.34 12.35 -13.44
N GLN A 224 -25.14 12.94 -13.40
CA GLN A 224 -23.89 12.18 -13.35
C GLN A 224 -23.76 11.40 -12.03
N ARG A 225 -23.27 10.15 -12.11
CA ARG A 225 -23.00 9.31 -10.94
C ARG A 225 -21.50 9.38 -10.61
N ASP A 226 -21.24 9.86 -9.41
CA ASP A 226 -19.95 9.96 -8.73
C ASP A 226 -20.28 9.57 -7.27
N ARG A 227 -20.01 8.30 -6.95
CA ARG A 227 -20.49 7.62 -5.75
C ARG A 227 -19.76 8.09 -4.50
N ASP A 228 -18.46 8.28 -4.59
CA ASP A 228 -17.57 8.64 -3.48
C ASP A 228 -17.18 10.13 -3.46
N LYS A 229 -17.51 10.87 -4.53
CA LYS A 229 -17.42 12.33 -4.63
C LYS A 229 -15.99 12.85 -4.68
N ASP A 230 -15.09 12.09 -5.27
CA ASP A 230 -13.72 12.54 -5.53
C ASP A 230 -13.60 13.44 -6.78
N GLY A 231 -14.68 13.59 -7.53
CA GLY A 231 -14.75 14.40 -8.75
C GLY A 231 -14.45 13.62 -10.03
N ILE A 232 -14.22 12.32 -9.93
CA ILE A 232 -14.07 11.37 -11.04
C ILE A 232 -15.38 10.60 -11.13
N LEU A 233 -15.87 10.42 -12.36
CA LEU A 233 -17.15 9.75 -12.56
C LEU A 233 -16.97 8.25 -12.37
N ASP A 234 -17.97 7.54 -11.80
CA ASP A 234 -17.95 6.08 -11.60
C ASP A 234 -17.50 5.25 -12.84
N LYS A 235 -17.68 5.81 -14.05
CA LYS A 235 -17.31 5.18 -15.32
C LYS A 235 -15.83 5.35 -15.71
N ASP A 236 -15.18 6.36 -15.16
CA ASP A 236 -13.79 6.74 -15.37
C ASP A 236 -12.94 6.49 -14.10
N ASP A 237 -13.58 6.00 -13.04
CA ASP A 237 -13.01 5.72 -11.72
C ASP A 237 -12.70 4.23 -11.56
N LEU A 238 -11.46 3.91 -11.16
CA LEU A 238 -11.00 2.56 -10.87
C LEU A 238 -11.38 2.09 -9.46
N CYS A 239 -11.67 3.01 -8.55
CA CYS A 239 -12.05 2.76 -7.16
C CYS A 239 -13.38 3.47 -6.78
N PRO A 240 -14.52 3.19 -7.46
CA PRO A 240 -15.74 4.02 -7.41
C PRO A 240 -16.52 4.12 -6.09
N ASP A 241 -16.01 3.52 -5.03
CA ASP A 241 -16.63 3.51 -3.71
C ASP A 241 -15.68 4.10 -2.65
N THR A 242 -14.49 4.58 -3.04
CA THR A 242 -13.44 5.09 -2.14
C THR A 242 -12.76 6.29 -2.80
N PRO A 243 -12.90 7.50 -2.22
CA PRO A 243 -12.38 8.70 -2.86
C PRO A 243 -10.88 8.61 -3.10
N GLY A 244 -10.42 8.92 -4.31
CA GLY A 244 -9.00 8.87 -4.64
C GLY A 244 -8.47 10.05 -5.42
N LEU A 245 -7.28 9.86 -6.00
CA LEU A 245 -6.55 10.90 -6.70
C LEU A 245 -6.76 10.80 -8.22
N PRO A 246 -6.83 11.93 -8.95
CA PRO A 246 -6.89 11.93 -10.41
C PRO A 246 -5.72 11.23 -11.09
N GLU A 247 -4.54 11.26 -10.48
CA GLU A 247 -3.33 10.59 -11.00
C GLU A 247 -3.50 9.06 -11.05
N PHE A 248 -4.25 8.50 -10.10
CA PHE A 248 -4.53 7.08 -9.98
C PHE A 248 -5.97 6.71 -10.41
N GLN A 249 -6.59 7.56 -11.23
CA GLN A 249 -7.93 7.34 -11.77
C GLN A 249 -8.98 7.05 -10.67
N GLY A 250 -8.93 7.80 -9.56
CA GLY A 250 -9.90 7.68 -8.46
C GLY A 250 -9.54 6.68 -7.39
N CYS A 251 -8.35 6.07 -7.47
CA CYS A 251 -7.82 5.28 -6.38
C CYS A 251 -7.02 6.11 -5.37
N PRO A 252 -7.13 5.80 -4.06
CA PRO A 252 -6.30 6.41 -3.03
C PRO A 252 -4.85 5.89 -3.07
N ASP A 253 -3.95 6.71 -2.53
CA ASP A 253 -2.54 6.42 -2.22
C ASP A 253 -2.31 7.02 -0.82
N THR A 254 -2.42 6.16 0.18
CA THR A 254 -2.56 6.56 1.59
C THR A 254 -1.25 7.05 2.19
N ASP A 255 -0.12 6.45 1.83
CA ASP A 255 1.21 6.84 2.32
C ASP A 255 2.00 7.75 1.37
N GLY A 256 1.53 7.91 0.13
CA GLY A 256 2.07 8.84 -0.85
C GLY A 256 3.37 8.36 -1.50
N ASP A 257 3.61 7.05 -1.56
CA ASP A 257 4.80 6.48 -2.20
C ASP A 257 4.72 6.39 -3.73
N GLY A 258 3.54 6.71 -4.30
CA GLY A 258 3.28 6.69 -5.73
C GLY A 258 2.65 5.39 -6.24
N ILE A 259 2.29 4.46 -5.34
CA ILE A 259 1.60 3.21 -5.63
C ILE A 259 0.21 3.29 -4.98
N PRO A 260 -0.89 3.20 -5.76
CA PRO A 260 -2.22 3.26 -5.17
C PRO A 260 -2.48 2.06 -4.25
N ASP A 261 -3.24 2.26 -3.16
CA ASP A 261 -3.47 1.27 -2.08
C ASP A 261 -3.89 -0.12 -2.56
N LYS A 262 -4.55 -0.20 -3.72
CA LYS A 262 -4.99 -1.47 -4.33
C LYS A 262 -3.85 -2.32 -4.89
N ASP A 263 -2.72 -1.69 -5.22
CA ASP A 263 -1.53 -2.29 -5.80
C ASP A 263 -0.35 -2.29 -4.80
N ASP A 264 -0.53 -1.66 -3.63
CA ASP A 264 0.45 -1.58 -2.55
C ASP A 264 0.28 -2.73 -1.54
N GLN A 265 1.38 -3.41 -1.20
CA GLN A 265 1.42 -4.46 -0.18
C GLN A 265 1.48 -3.91 1.25
N CYS A 266 1.89 -2.65 1.42
CA CYS A 266 2.01 -1.94 2.67
C CYS A 266 1.34 -0.54 2.62
N PRO A 267 0.01 -0.42 2.40
CA PRO A 267 -0.67 0.86 2.12
C PRO A 267 -0.53 2.00 3.16
N ASP A 268 -0.02 1.69 4.34
CA ASP A 268 0.17 2.64 5.43
C ASP A 268 1.65 3.05 5.62
N VAL A 269 2.59 2.50 4.84
CA VAL A 269 4.03 2.63 5.04
C VAL A 269 4.78 2.67 3.71
N ALA A 270 5.19 3.89 3.34
CA ALA A 270 5.82 4.15 2.04
C ALA A 270 6.99 3.21 1.71
N GLY A 271 6.98 2.66 0.49
CA GLY A 271 8.03 1.80 -0.01
C GLY A 271 8.35 2.00 -1.49
N PRO A 272 9.45 1.40 -1.95
CA PRO A 272 9.80 1.45 -3.36
C PRO A 272 8.89 0.57 -4.22
N VAL A 273 8.69 0.96 -5.48
CA VAL A 273 7.98 0.17 -6.50
C VAL A 273 8.61 -1.21 -6.67
N GLU A 274 9.93 -1.32 -6.55
CA GLU A 274 10.65 -2.59 -6.63
C GLU A 274 10.24 -3.61 -5.55
N ASN A 275 9.65 -3.14 -4.45
CA ASN A 275 9.15 -3.98 -3.36
C ASN A 275 7.64 -3.82 -3.13
N ASN A 276 6.88 -3.46 -4.19
CA ASN A 276 5.42 -3.31 -4.17
C ASN A 276 4.91 -2.43 -3.01
N GLY A 277 5.58 -1.30 -2.77
CA GLY A 277 5.18 -0.32 -1.76
C GLY A 277 5.56 -0.68 -0.32
N CYS A 278 6.26 -1.79 -0.09
CA CYS A 278 6.80 -2.10 1.23
C CYS A 278 8.25 -1.63 1.39
N PRO A 279 8.65 -1.07 2.55
CA PRO A 279 10.06 -0.87 2.86
C PRO A 279 10.81 -2.22 2.92
N TRP A 280 12.11 -2.20 2.62
CA TRP A 280 12.97 -3.38 2.83
C TRP A 280 13.18 -3.58 4.34
N PRO A 281 13.14 -4.84 4.84
CA PRO A 281 13.41 -5.12 6.24
C PRO A 281 14.89 -4.89 6.58
N ASP A 282 15.11 -4.45 7.81
CA ASP A 282 16.39 -4.38 8.53
C ASP A 282 16.13 -5.06 9.88
N THR A 283 16.38 -6.37 9.92
CA THR A 283 15.90 -7.27 10.98
C THR A 283 16.63 -7.05 12.30
N ASP A 284 17.91 -6.67 12.27
CA ASP A 284 18.71 -6.45 13.46
C ASP A 284 18.98 -4.97 13.79
N GLY A 285 18.61 -4.06 12.89
CA GLY A 285 18.58 -2.62 13.12
C GLY A 285 19.97 -1.98 13.06
N ASP A 286 20.91 -2.55 12.32
CA ASP A 286 22.26 -2.01 12.16
C ASP A 286 22.36 -0.91 11.08
N GLY A 287 21.28 -0.70 10.31
CA GLY A 287 21.19 0.30 9.25
C GLY A 287 21.49 -0.24 7.85
N ILE A 288 21.70 -1.55 7.70
CA ILE A 288 21.89 -2.26 6.43
C ILE A 288 20.68 -3.18 6.24
N ILE A 289 19.99 -3.03 5.11
CA ILE A 289 18.83 -3.87 4.82
C ILE A 289 19.22 -5.34 4.66
N ASP A 290 18.33 -6.27 5.04
CA ASP A 290 18.59 -7.71 5.06
C ASP A 290 19.15 -8.28 3.75
N ARG A 291 18.81 -7.66 2.61
CA ARG A 291 19.30 -8.06 1.27
C ARG A 291 20.79 -7.74 1.07
N ASP A 292 21.25 -6.67 1.69
CA ASP A 292 22.61 -6.13 1.54
C ASP A 292 23.48 -6.43 2.79
N ASP A 293 22.91 -7.12 3.79
CA ASP A 293 23.56 -7.58 5.02
C ASP A 293 23.96 -9.08 4.93
N ASN A 294 25.23 -9.38 5.22
CA ASN A 294 25.74 -10.75 5.27
C ASN A 294 25.36 -11.49 6.56
N CYS A 295 24.96 -10.76 7.60
CA CYS A 295 24.56 -11.26 8.90
C CYS A 295 23.20 -10.68 9.36
N PRO A 296 22.06 -10.91 8.66
CA PRO A 296 20.77 -10.23 8.87
C PRO A 296 20.09 -10.36 10.25
N ASN A 297 20.71 -11.04 11.21
CA ASN A 297 20.17 -11.24 12.55
C ASN A 297 21.17 -10.87 13.66
N VAL A 298 22.32 -10.30 13.30
CA VAL A 298 23.41 -9.99 14.22
C VAL A 298 24.02 -8.65 13.82
N PRO A 299 23.77 -7.57 14.58
CA PRO A 299 24.17 -6.22 14.16
C PRO A 299 25.66 -6.10 13.89
N GLY A 300 26.03 -5.45 12.80
CA GLY A 300 27.41 -5.20 12.45
C GLY A 300 27.66 -3.85 11.79
N PRO A 301 28.94 -3.47 11.63
CA PRO A 301 29.30 -2.25 10.93
C PRO A 301 29.17 -2.42 9.40
N ALA A 302 28.86 -1.32 8.72
CA ALA A 302 28.83 -1.26 7.24
C ALA A 302 30.17 -1.62 6.60
N GLU A 303 31.30 -1.33 7.27
CA GLU A 303 32.63 -1.72 6.81
C GLU A 303 32.82 -3.24 6.68
N ASN A 304 32.00 -4.04 7.37
CA ASN A 304 32.01 -5.49 7.30
C ASN A 304 30.67 -6.07 6.81
N ALA A 305 29.93 -5.29 6.01
CA ALA A 305 28.66 -5.68 5.39
C ALA A 305 27.68 -6.31 6.40
N GLY A 306 27.48 -5.62 7.53
CA GLY A 306 26.53 -5.96 8.59
C GLY A 306 26.94 -7.11 9.50
N CYS A 307 28.13 -7.69 9.29
CA CYS A 307 28.67 -8.68 10.22
C CYS A 307 29.56 -8.06 11.30
N PRO A 308 29.48 -8.49 12.57
CA PRO A 308 30.46 -8.10 13.57
C PRO A 308 31.85 -8.61 13.18
N TRP A 309 32.89 -7.85 13.55
CA TRP A 309 34.27 -8.31 13.37
C TRP A 309 34.60 -9.46 14.33
N PRO A 310 35.26 -10.53 13.86
CA PRO A 310 35.67 -11.61 14.73
C PRO A 310 36.81 -11.19 15.67
N ASP A 311 36.84 -11.84 16.83
CA ASP A 311 37.93 -11.88 17.82
C ASP A 311 38.14 -13.37 18.13
N THR A 312 38.98 -13.99 17.31
CA THR A 312 39.10 -15.46 17.21
C THR A 312 39.71 -16.08 18.46
N ASP A 313 40.60 -15.36 19.15
CA ASP A 313 41.27 -15.85 20.35
C ASP A 313 40.76 -15.23 21.67
N GLY A 314 39.90 -14.22 21.58
CA GLY A 314 39.18 -13.65 22.71
C GLY A 314 40.05 -12.76 23.61
N ASP A 315 41.13 -12.18 23.08
CA ASP A 315 42.01 -11.28 23.83
C ASP A 315 41.49 -9.83 23.91
N GLY A 316 40.39 -9.54 23.20
CA GLY A 316 39.74 -8.23 23.14
C GLY A 316 40.23 -7.33 22.02
N ILE A 317 41.10 -7.83 21.13
CA ILE A 317 41.57 -7.14 19.93
C ILE A 317 41.00 -7.89 18.72
N LEU A 318 40.28 -7.16 17.87
CA LEU A 318 39.65 -7.75 16.69
C LEU A 318 40.71 -8.32 15.75
N ASP A 319 40.41 -9.42 15.05
CA ASP A 319 41.34 -10.11 14.14
C ASP A 319 41.98 -9.17 13.09
N LYS A 320 41.28 -8.09 12.71
CA LYS A 320 41.78 -7.08 11.76
C LYS A 320 42.86 -6.14 12.34
N ASP A 321 42.89 -5.99 13.66
CA ASP A 321 43.81 -5.15 14.41
C ASP A 321 44.83 -5.98 15.21
N ASP A 322 44.69 -7.31 15.20
CA ASP A 322 45.53 -8.28 15.88
C ASP A 322 46.66 -8.80 14.97
N ALA A 323 47.90 -8.69 15.42
CA ALA A 323 49.07 -9.23 14.72
C ALA A 323 49.23 -10.76 14.90
N CYS A 324 48.56 -11.34 15.88
CA CYS A 324 48.54 -12.76 16.21
C CYS A 324 47.10 -13.31 16.41
N PRO A 325 46.19 -13.28 15.40
CA PRO A 325 44.73 -13.50 15.54
C PRO A 325 44.23 -14.86 16.10
N THR A 326 45.13 -15.74 16.52
CA THR A 326 44.78 -17.10 16.98
C THR A 326 45.48 -17.45 18.29
N VAL A 327 46.20 -16.51 18.89
CA VAL A 327 47.02 -16.73 20.08
C VAL A 327 46.86 -15.51 21.00
N PRO A 328 46.14 -15.65 22.13
CA PRO A 328 45.79 -14.51 22.96
C PRO A 328 47.00 -13.71 23.39
N GLY A 329 46.95 -12.40 23.21
CA GLY A 329 48.04 -11.50 23.56
C GLY A 329 47.61 -10.34 24.44
N LEU A 330 48.45 -9.31 24.44
CA LEU A 330 48.21 -8.07 25.17
C LEU A 330 48.15 -6.92 24.18
N ALA A 331 47.28 -5.94 24.44
CA ALA A 331 47.17 -4.72 23.62
C ALA A 331 48.50 -3.97 23.44
N GLN A 332 49.39 -3.99 24.45
CA GLN A 332 50.72 -3.38 24.33
C GLN A 332 51.63 -4.05 23.28
N TYR A 333 51.27 -5.25 22.82
CA TYR A 333 51.98 -6.04 21.81
C TYR A 333 51.10 -6.33 20.59
N ASN A 334 50.07 -5.49 20.33
CA ASN A 334 49.15 -5.63 19.19
C ASN A 334 48.53 -7.05 19.09
N GLY A 335 48.05 -7.59 20.22
CA GLY A 335 47.41 -8.91 20.28
C GLY A 335 48.35 -10.10 20.22
N CYS A 336 49.66 -9.85 20.19
CA CYS A 336 50.64 -10.93 20.34
C CYS A 336 51.01 -11.21 21.79
N PRO A 337 51.42 -12.46 22.11
CA PRO A 337 52.03 -12.79 23.38
C PRO A 337 53.27 -11.93 23.67
N LYS A 338 53.52 -11.69 24.96
CA LYS A 338 54.69 -10.95 25.41
C LYS A 338 56.00 -11.57 24.89
N PRO A 339 56.86 -10.82 24.17
CA PRO A 339 58.11 -11.35 23.62
C PRO A 339 59.03 -11.96 24.67
N ILE A 340 59.73 -13.04 24.31
CA ILE A 340 60.53 -13.83 25.24
C ILE A 340 61.74 -13.06 25.78
N GLU A 341 62.25 -12.11 25.01
CA GLU A 341 63.32 -11.19 25.41
C GLU A 341 62.91 -10.34 26.61
N VAL A 342 61.67 -9.82 26.61
CA VAL A 342 61.16 -8.98 27.69
C VAL A 342 61.02 -9.79 28.99
N TRP A 343 60.60 -11.04 28.90
CA TRP A 343 60.59 -11.96 30.05
C TRP A 343 62.00 -12.22 30.60
N GLY A 344 63.00 -12.37 29.72
CA GLY A 344 64.41 -12.51 30.10
C GLY A 344 64.95 -11.28 30.83
N ASP A 345 64.62 -10.09 30.34
CA ASP A 345 65.01 -8.82 30.95
C ASP A 345 64.39 -8.63 32.35
N GLU A 346 63.11 -8.95 32.50
CA GLU A 346 62.43 -8.92 33.80
C GLU A 346 62.99 -9.94 34.79
N ALA A 347 63.27 -11.17 34.33
CA ALA A 347 63.90 -12.20 35.16
C ALA A 347 65.32 -11.80 35.57
N THR A 348 66.09 -11.19 34.67
CA THR A 348 67.41 -10.61 34.97
C THR A 348 67.31 -9.54 36.05
N LYS A 349 66.35 -8.62 35.92
CA LYS A 349 66.10 -7.56 36.90
C LYS A 349 65.67 -8.13 38.26
N ALA A 350 64.85 -9.19 38.27
CA ALA A 350 64.47 -9.86 39.50
C ALA A 350 65.66 -10.53 40.21
N LEU A 351 66.64 -11.06 39.45
CA LEU A 351 67.87 -11.67 39.97
C LEU A 351 68.98 -10.65 40.28
N GLU A 352 68.75 -9.36 40.08
CA GLU A 352 69.75 -8.33 40.32
C GLU A 352 70.18 -8.34 41.80
N ASN A 353 71.49 -8.29 42.05
CA ASN A 353 72.06 -8.32 43.40
C ASN A 353 71.66 -9.56 44.23
N ILE A 354 71.55 -10.74 43.61
CA ILE A 354 71.52 -12.00 44.36
C ILE A 354 72.87 -12.21 45.06
N LEU A 355 72.83 -12.76 46.27
CA LEU A 355 73.98 -12.89 47.14
C LEU A 355 74.43 -14.34 47.24
N PHE A 356 75.73 -14.56 47.08
CA PHE A 356 76.38 -15.84 47.30
C PHE A 356 77.24 -15.76 48.57
N ASN A 357 77.43 -16.89 49.25
CA ASN A 357 78.42 -16.97 50.32
C ASN A 357 79.83 -16.69 49.75
N PHE A 358 80.69 -16.07 50.56
CA PHE A 358 82.03 -15.68 50.13
C PHE A 358 82.80 -16.89 49.56
N ASN A 359 83.37 -16.70 48.36
CA ASN A 359 84.11 -17.72 47.62
C ASN A 359 83.36 -19.04 47.34
N LYS A 360 82.02 -19.02 47.42
CA LYS A 360 81.15 -20.19 47.21
C LYS A 360 80.07 -19.89 46.17
N ALA A 361 79.48 -20.96 45.64
CA ALA A 361 78.30 -20.92 44.76
C ALA A 361 76.98 -21.13 45.53
N THR A 362 77.04 -21.33 46.85
CA THR A 362 75.84 -21.45 47.69
C THR A 362 75.16 -20.09 47.85
N LEU A 363 73.88 -20.01 47.48
CA LEU A 363 73.04 -18.82 47.62
C LEU A 363 72.73 -18.51 49.08
N ARG A 364 72.62 -17.22 49.40
CA ARG A 364 72.27 -16.73 50.73
C ARG A 364 70.75 -16.64 50.91
N PRO A 365 70.20 -16.86 52.13
CA PRO A 365 68.77 -16.77 52.41
C PRO A 365 68.13 -15.44 51.98
N GLU A 366 68.88 -14.33 52.04
CA GLU A 366 68.44 -13.00 51.63
C GLU A 366 68.08 -12.89 50.14
N SER A 367 68.52 -13.85 49.32
CA SER A 367 68.18 -13.91 47.88
C SER A 367 66.88 -14.64 47.59
N LYS A 368 66.19 -15.16 48.62
CA LYS A 368 65.02 -16.02 48.47
C LYS A 368 63.90 -15.35 47.67
N GLU A 369 63.49 -14.15 48.06
CA GLU A 369 62.39 -13.41 47.41
C GLU A 369 62.69 -13.10 45.94
N LYS A 370 63.94 -12.73 45.63
CA LYS A 370 64.42 -12.49 44.27
C LYS A 370 64.32 -13.73 43.39
N LEU A 371 64.72 -14.87 43.93
CA LEU A 371 64.60 -16.16 43.26
C LEU A 371 63.14 -16.58 43.09
N ASP A 372 62.26 -16.27 44.06
CA ASP A 372 60.82 -16.55 43.99
C ASP A 372 60.19 -15.73 42.85
N ASN A 373 60.48 -14.44 42.78
CA ASN A 373 59.98 -13.55 41.72
C ASN A 373 60.51 -13.96 40.34
N ALA A 374 61.81 -14.22 40.21
CA ALA A 374 62.40 -14.67 38.95
C ALA A 374 61.84 -16.03 38.50
N ALA A 375 61.61 -16.96 39.42
CA ALA A 375 60.97 -18.23 39.11
C ALA A 375 59.54 -18.05 38.61
N GLN A 376 58.79 -17.11 39.17
CA GLN A 376 57.43 -16.82 38.71
C GLN A 376 57.43 -16.27 37.27
N ILE A 377 58.25 -15.26 37.00
CA ILE A 377 58.43 -14.66 35.66
C ILE A 377 58.77 -15.73 34.62
N ILE A 378 59.73 -16.61 34.94
CA ILE A 378 60.17 -17.66 34.01
C ILE A 378 59.07 -18.71 33.78
N LYS A 379 58.31 -19.10 34.81
CA LYS A 379 57.17 -20.03 34.64
C LYS A 379 56.09 -19.43 33.73
N ASP A 380 55.75 -18.17 33.93
CA ASP A 380 54.68 -17.49 33.19
C ASP A 380 55.02 -17.33 31.70
N SER A 381 56.32 -17.15 31.38
CA SER A 381 56.79 -17.05 30.01
C SER A 381 56.78 -18.36 29.20
N GLN A 382 56.77 -19.53 29.87
CA GLN A 382 56.89 -20.87 29.27
C GLN A 382 58.10 -21.09 28.32
N GLY A 383 59.05 -20.16 28.24
CA GLY A 383 60.17 -20.24 27.31
C GLY A 383 61.41 -20.95 27.84
N ARG A 384 62.46 -20.92 27.02
CA ARG A 384 63.78 -21.49 27.31
C ARG A 384 64.79 -20.38 27.52
N PHE A 385 65.44 -20.39 28.67
CA PHE A 385 66.40 -19.37 29.07
C PHE A 385 67.76 -19.95 29.45
N GLN A 386 68.79 -19.20 29.06
CA GLN A 386 70.15 -19.35 29.50
C GLN A 386 70.40 -18.46 30.73
N ILE A 387 70.82 -19.08 31.82
CA ILE A 387 71.27 -18.41 33.05
C ILE A 387 72.78 -18.21 32.97
N ILE A 388 73.23 -16.98 32.83
CA ILE A 388 74.63 -16.61 32.61
C ILE A 388 75.21 -16.02 33.88
N GLY A 389 76.24 -16.64 34.44
CA GLY A 389 76.97 -16.15 35.61
C GLY A 389 78.15 -15.28 35.21
N HIS A 390 78.32 -14.14 35.88
CA HIS A 390 79.45 -13.22 35.71
C HIS A 390 80.20 -13.02 37.04
N THR A 391 81.50 -12.74 36.97
CA THR A 391 82.34 -12.37 38.12
C THR A 391 83.01 -11.02 37.92
N ASP A 392 83.55 -10.46 38.99
CA ASP A 392 84.48 -9.34 38.92
C ASP A 392 85.87 -9.82 38.43
N LYS A 393 86.79 -8.88 38.18
CA LYS A 393 88.18 -9.16 37.76
C LYS A 393 89.09 -9.70 38.87
N LYS A 394 88.57 -10.00 40.07
CA LYS A 394 89.43 -10.42 41.18
C LYS A 394 89.78 -11.90 41.05
N GLY A 395 91.07 -12.20 41.06
CA GLY A 395 91.57 -13.58 40.98
C GLY A 395 91.91 -13.99 39.55
N SER A 396 92.22 -15.27 39.36
CA SER A 396 92.61 -15.76 38.03
C SER A 396 91.39 -16.00 37.14
N GLU A 397 91.53 -15.74 35.84
CA GLU A 397 90.52 -16.00 34.81
C GLU A 397 89.94 -17.43 34.92
N ALA A 398 90.81 -18.45 35.03
CA ALA A 398 90.39 -19.84 35.16
C ALA A 398 89.59 -20.12 36.45
N TYR A 399 89.89 -19.39 37.53
CA TYR A 399 89.12 -19.48 38.78
C TYR A 399 87.75 -18.83 38.62
N ASN A 400 87.72 -17.63 38.03
CA ASN A 400 86.51 -16.84 37.78
C ASN A 400 85.54 -17.56 36.84
N LEU A 401 86.06 -18.21 35.79
CA LEU A 401 85.27 -19.05 34.90
C LEU A 401 84.57 -20.18 35.67
N LYS A 402 85.32 -21.00 36.42
CA LYS A 402 84.75 -22.08 37.24
C LYS A 402 83.80 -21.58 38.33
N LEU A 403 84.04 -20.40 38.89
CA LEU A 403 83.16 -19.80 39.89
C LEU A 403 81.84 -19.37 39.27
N SER A 404 81.89 -18.70 38.12
CA SER A 404 80.70 -18.23 37.39
C SER A 404 79.82 -19.40 36.94
N GLN A 405 80.41 -20.48 36.43
CA GLN A 405 79.75 -21.73 36.05
C GLN A 405 78.99 -22.35 37.22
N ARG A 406 79.66 -22.53 38.36
CA ARG A 406 79.03 -23.08 39.58
C ARG A 406 77.91 -22.18 40.11
N ARG A 407 78.05 -20.86 40.04
CA ARG A 407 77.02 -19.91 40.47
C ARG A 407 75.79 -19.96 39.58
N ALA A 408 75.98 -19.97 38.26
CA ALA A 408 74.89 -20.11 37.31
C ALA A 408 74.14 -21.43 37.51
N ALA A 409 74.87 -22.54 37.71
CA ALA A 409 74.26 -23.85 38.01
C ALA A 409 73.47 -23.84 39.32
N ALA A 410 73.97 -23.18 40.38
CA ALA A 410 73.26 -23.05 41.65
C ALA A 410 71.97 -22.21 41.52
N VAL A 411 71.96 -21.19 40.66
CA VAL A 411 70.74 -20.42 40.37
C VAL A 411 69.73 -21.27 39.60
N VAL A 412 70.17 -22.05 38.60
CA VAL A 412 69.28 -23.00 37.90
C VAL A 412 68.64 -23.97 38.88
N GLU A 413 69.43 -24.59 39.76
CA GLU A 413 68.93 -25.51 40.78
C GLU A 413 67.92 -24.85 41.73
N ALA A 414 68.20 -23.60 42.13
CA ALA A 414 67.30 -22.83 42.99
C ALA A 414 65.97 -22.46 42.30
N LEU A 415 65.99 -22.17 40.99
CA LEU A 415 64.80 -21.88 40.20
C LEU A 415 63.98 -23.15 39.91
N GLU A 416 64.66 -24.27 39.62
CA GLU A 416 64.03 -25.59 39.47
C GLU A 416 63.32 -26.03 40.77
N ALA A 417 63.96 -25.82 41.93
CA ALA A 417 63.35 -26.08 43.23
C ALA A 417 62.10 -25.23 43.52
N ARG A 418 61.89 -24.14 42.76
CA ARG A 418 60.71 -23.25 42.80
C ARG A 418 59.68 -23.58 41.72
N GLY A 419 59.85 -24.70 41.02
CA GLY A 419 58.90 -25.22 40.04
C GLY A 419 59.13 -24.75 38.62
N VAL A 420 60.25 -24.09 38.31
CA VAL A 420 60.63 -23.86 36.91
C VAL A 420 60.96 -25.21 36.27
N SER A 421 60.44 -25.47 35.06
CA SER A 421 60.67 -26.74 34.38
C SER A 421 62.18 -27.01 34.16
N PRO A 422 62.67 -28.23 34.47
CA PRO A 422 64.04 -28.62 34.14
C PRO A 422 64.36 -28.56 32.64
N SER A 423 63.37 -28.50 31.75
CA SER A 423 63.59 -28.31 30.32
C SER A 423 63.65 -26.84 29.88
N SER A 424 63.46 -25.89 30.79
CA SER A 424 63.38 -24.45 30.47
C SER A 424 64.64 -23.66 30.81
N LEU A 425 65.58 -24.24 31.58
CA LEU A 425 66.82 -23.55 31.98
C LEU A 425 68.09 -24.29 31.57
N LYS A 426 69.12 -23.56 31.12
CA LYS A 426 70.51 -24.06 31.08
C LYS A 426 71.44 -23.01 31.68
N SER A 427 72.54 -23.43 32.31
CA SER A 427 73.51 -22.49 32.90
C SER A 427 74.76 -22.35 32.06
N MET A 428 75.34 -21.15 32.00
CA MET A 428 76.66 -20.86 31.44
C MET A 428 77.44 -19.93 32.37
N GLY A 429 78.75 -20.10 32.47
CA GLY A 429 79.62 -19.14 33.14
C GLY A 429 80.56 -18.47 32.16
N VAL A 430 80.70 -17.14 32.23
CA VAL A 430 81.61 -16.36 31.37
C VAL A 430 82.79 -15.75 32.15
N GLY A 431 82.90 -16.04 33.45
CA GLY A 431 83.93 -15.50 34.32
C GLY A 431 83.95 -13.98 34.32
N GLU A 432 85.14 -13.41 34.13
CA GLU A 432 85.40 -11.97 34.15
C GLU A 432 85.37 -11.31 32.76
N GLN A 433 84.95 -12.05 31.72
CA GLN A 433 84.97 -11.59 30.33
C GLN A 433 84.23 -10.24 30.14
N ASP A 434 83.08 -10.09 30.80
CA ASP A 434 82.24 -8.90 30.73
C ASP A 434 82.46 -7.93 31.91
N ALA A 435 83.51 -8.13 32.72
CA ALA A 435 83.79 -7.29 33.87
C ALA A 435 84.34 -5.93 33.42
N THR A 436 83.73 -4.86 33.91
CA THR A 436 84.07 -3.48 33.53
C THR A 436 84.85 -2.76 34.61
N VAL A 437 84.67 -3.14 35.87
CA VAL A 437 85.29 -2.51 37.02
C VAL A 437 86.71 -3.05 37.22
N PRO A 438 87.74 -2.18 37.39
CA PRO A 438 89.11 -2.62 37.62
C PRO A 438 89.26 -3.50 38.86
N GLU A 439 90.22 -4.43 38.85
CA GLU A 439 90.48 -5.32 39.99
C GLU A 439 90.83 -4.54 41.27
N SER A 440 91.49 -3.38 41.13
CA SER A 440 91.92 -2.49 42.22
C SER A 440 90.80 -1.67 42.88
N ALA A 441 89.59 -1.67 42.31
CA ALA A 441 88.45 -0.94 42.86
C ALA A 441 87.94 -1.57 44.17
N SER A 442 87.13 -0.84 44.91
CA SER A 442 86.51 -1.33 46.14
C SER A 442 85.58 -2.52 45.88
N ASP A 443 85.33 -3.34 46.91
CA ASP A 443 84.42 -4.48 46.75
C ASP A 443 82.99 -4.04 46.39
N ALA A 444 82.55 -2.91 46.91
CA ALA A 444 81.25 -2.31 46.62
C ALA A 444 81.12 -1.91 45.15
N GLU A 445 82.19 -1.36 44.54
CA GLU A 445 82.19 -1.00 43.12
C GLU A 445 82.15 -2.24 42.22
N ARG A 446 82.93 -3.26 42.57
CA ARG A 446 83.04 -4.51 41.79
C ARG A 446 81.82 -5.41 41.90
N LEU A 447 80.95 -5.18 42.89
CA LEU A 447 79.67 -5.87 43.01
C LEU A 447 78.81 -5.73 41.74
N LYS A 448 78.97 -4.64 40.98
CA LYS A 448 78.28 -4.41 39.70
C LYS A 448 78.58 -5.46 38.62
N ASP A 449 79.78 -6.02 38.61
CA ASP A 449 80.18 -7.06 37.65
C ASP A 449 79.74 -8.47 38.12
N ARG A 450 79.42 -8.63 39.41
CA ARG A 450 78.95 -9.89 40.01
C ARG A 450 77.44 -10.04 39.83
N LYS A 451 77.03 -10.41 38.62
CA LYS A 451 75.62 -10.51 38.24
C LYS A 451 75.27 -11.86 37.61
N VAL A 452 73.97 -12.12 37.56
CA VAL A 452 73.39 -13.22 36.80
C VAL A 452 72.43 -12.63 35.79
N ILE A 453 72.58 -13.02 34.52
CA ILE A 453 71.74 -12.58 33.42
C ILE A 453 70.89 -13.76 32.93
N VAL A 454 69.63 -13.50 32.63
CA VAL A 454 68.70 -14.44 32.03
C VAL A 454 68.49 -14.01 30.58
N LYS A 455 68.97 -14.81 29.63
CA LYS A 455 68.76 -14.54 28.20
C LYS A 455 67.90 -15.63 27.57
N PRO A 456 66.98 -15.31 26.65
CA PRO A 456 66.35 -16.34 25.84
C PRO A 456 67.43 -17.06 25.02
N ALA A 457 67.26 -18.36 24.85
CA ALA A 457 68.17 -19.17 24.05
C ALA A 457 67.45 -19.62 22.77
N ASP A 458 68.00 -19.27 21.62
CA ASP A 458 67.56 -19.85 20.34
C ASP A 458 67.87 -21.36 20.29
N ALA A 459 67.30 -22.07 19.31
CA ALA A 459 67.45 -23.52 19.22
C ALA A 459 68.92 -23.97 19.07
N ALA A 460 69.72 -23.24 18.29
CA ALA A 460 71.12 -23.58 18.05
C ALA A 460 71.98 -23.41 19.31
N THR A 461 71.82 -22.30 20.02
CA THR A 461 72.47 -22.02 21.29
C THR A 461 72.02 -23.04 22.32
N TRP A 462 70.72 -23.30 22.39
CA TRP A 462 70.15 -24.25 23.33
C TRP A 462 70.76 -25.63 23.15
N ASP A 463 70.81 -26.17 21.93
CA ASP A 463 71.28 -27.54 21.68
C ASP A 463 72.80 -27.68 21.86
N ALA A 464 73.57 -26.62 21.61
CA ALA A 464 75.02 -26.60 21.86
C ALA A 464 75.39 -26.57 23.36
N MET A 465 74.46 -26.12 24.21
CA MET A 465 74.70 -25.99 25.64
C MET A 465 74.47 -27.28 26.42
N GLN A 466 75.37 -27.56 27.37
CA GLN A 466 75.11 -28.53 28.43
C GLN A 466 74.06 -28.00 29.42
N LYS A 467 73.31 -28.92 30.04
CA LYS A 467 72.28 -28.55 31.04
C LYS A 467 72.88 -27.73 32.20
N ARG A 468 74.06 -28.15 32.65
CA ARG A 468 74.89 -27.44 33.62
C ARG A 468 76.33 -27.50 33.10
N ASP A 469 77.00 -26.35 33.03
CA ASP A 469 78.31 -26.18 32.40
C ASP A 469 79.45 -26.26 33.44
N TYR A 470 79.64 -27.42 34.09
CA TYR A 470 80.65 -27.61 35.14
C TYR A 470 81.60 -28.79 34.93
#